data_AF-A0A524IXS9-F1
#
_entry.id   AF-A0A524IXS9-F1
#
_cell.length_a   1.000
_cell.length_b   1.000
_cell.length_c   1.000
_cell.angle_alpha   90.00
_cell.angle_beta   90.00
_cell.angle_gamma   90.00
#
_symmetry.space_group_name_H-M   'P 1'
#
loop_
_entity.id
_entity.type
_entity.pdbx_description
1 polymer ?
#
loop_
_entity_poly.entity_id
_entity_poly.type
_entity_poly.pdbx_seq_one_letter_code
_entity_poly.pdbx_strand_id
1 'polypeptide(L)'
;MRTHRISTVLVAGAALVAAACGSNVTVVVTTEGADGAMPQANLPVQFLPFDRDSVFDVLDAQASTPRPQMSADLQAEAEAVARLQAEWRSRDTEWANERDALQQLSTRLQNMDSRDPDYRRLFDQFNQREATVGRLDRDRTTLFEQFTRAQEAVTVSIDSFKIVREIWEDEAYAGYVDIELRLVGGGEALADTTHADGIATMTLRGDDWWVTTRAPVSGGEVYWNLPVGAQEAVTLNESNGEIRLRL
;
A
#
# COMPACT_ATOMS: atom_id res chain seq x y z
N MET A 1 -88.69 -22.76 12.21
CA MET A 1 -87.85 -23.54 11.28
C MET A 1 -86.77 -22.64 10.73
N ARG A 2 -85.51 -22.97 11.05
CA ARG A 2 -84.28 -22.29 10.60
C ARG A 2 -84.01 -22.65 9.14
N THR A 3 -83.41 -21.73 8.39
CA THR A 3 -82.29 -22.04 7.47
C THR A 3 -81.57 -20.74 7.12
N HIS A 4 -80.47 -20.48 7.83
CA HIS A 4 -79.46 -19.49 7.43
C HIS A 4 -78.59 -20.13 6.34
N ARG A 5 -78.39 -19.43 5.21
CA ARG A 5 -77.33 -19.75 4.25
C ARG A 5 -76.12 -18.88 4.58
N ILE A 6 -75.05 -19.53 5.05
CA ILE A 6 -73.73 -18.94 5.28
C ILE A 6 -72.96 -19.08 3.96
N SER A 7 -72.68 -17.97 3.29
CA SER A 7 -71.75 -17.92 2.17
C SER A 7 -70.36 -17.57 2.70
N THR A 8 -69.50 -18.58 2.76
CA THR A 8 -68.08 -18.48 3.06
C THR A 8 -67.37 -17.81 1.89
N VAL A 9 -66.93 -16.55 2.05
CA VAL A 9 -65.99 -15.91 1.12
C VAL A 9 -64.58 -16.25 1.56
N LEU A 10 -63.90 -17.00 0.71
CA LEU A 10 -62.53 -17.48 0.87
C LEU A 10 -61.60 -16.33 0.45
N VAL A 11 -61.04 -15.61 1.43
CA VAL A 11 -60.01 -14.59 1.17
C VAL A 11 -58.68 -15.31 0.97
N ALA A 12 -58.28 -15.47 -0.29
CA ALA A 12 -56.96 -15.94 -0.66
C ALA A 12 -55.93 -14.87 -0.27
N GLY A 13 -55.09 -15.18 0.72
CA GLY A 13 -53.93 -14.37 1.08
C GLY A 13 -52.91 -14.38 -0.06
N ALA A 14 -52.71 -13.23 -0.69
CA ALA A 14 -51.59 -13.01 -1.58
C ALA A 14 -50.30 -12.92 -0.74
N ALA A 15 -49.48 -13.97 -0.79
CA ALA A 15 -48.11 -13.91 -0.28
C ALA A 15 -47.29 -13.01 -1.21
N LEU A 16 -47.04 -11.78 -0.76
CA LEU A 16 -45.99 -10.92 -1.33
C LEU A 16 -44.64 -11.56 -1.02
N VAL A 17 -44.10 -12.31 -1.98
CA VAL A 17 -42.69 -12.72 -1.97
C VAL A 17 -41.88 -11.47 -2.32
N ALA A 18 -41.41 -10.76 -1.30
CA ALA A 18 -40.41 -9.73 -1.47
C ALA A 18 -39.14 -10.40 -2.03
N ALA A 19 -38.83 -10.13 -3.30
CA ALA A 19 -37.59 -10.53 -3.91
C ALA A 19 -36.44 -9.85 -3.16
N ALA A 20 -35.80 -10.57 -2.23
CA ALA A 20 -34.52 -10.19 -1.68
C ALA A 20 -33.43 -10.51 -2.71
N CYS A 21 -33.43 -9.82 -3.85
CA CYS A 21 -32.36 -9.88 -4.83
C CYS A 21 -31.23 -8.98 -4.33
N GLY A 22 -30.19 -9.57 -3.75
CA GLY A 22 -28.92 -8.88 -3.60
C GLY A 22 -28.17 -8.85 -4.93
N SER A 23 -27.40 -7.79 -5.18
CA SER A 23 -26.48 -7.69 -6.30
C SER A 23 -25.16 -8.38 -5.94
N ASN A 24 -24.63 -9.18 -6.87
CA ASN A 24 -23.30 -9.74 -6.71
C ASN A 24 -22.27 -8.72 -7.22
N VAL A 25 -21.35 -8.36 -6.36
CA VAL A 25 -20.30 -7.38 -6.64
C VAL A 25 -18.96 -8.09 -6.61
N THR A 26 -18.16 -7.84 -7.65
CA THR A 26 -16.80 -8.34 -7.79
C THR A 26 -15.83 -7.18 -7.61
N VAL A 27 -14.92 -7.28 -6.64
CA VAL A 27 -13.86 -6.30 -6.42
C VAL A 27 -12.55 -6.89 -6.93
N VAL A 28 -11.87 -6.16 -7.81
CA VAL A 28 -10.56 -6.55 -8.35
C VAL A 28 -9.52 -5.56 -7.85
N VAL A 29 -8.49 -6.04 -7.13
CA VAL A 29 -7.45 -5.18 -6.56
C VAL A 29 -6.12 -5.42 -7.25
N THR A 30 -5.54 -4.35 -7.79
CA THR A 30 -4.26 -4.37 -8.51
C THR A 30 -3.39 -3.19 -8.08
N THR A 31 -2.07 -3.38 -8.01
CA THR A 31 -1.08 -2.31 -7.83
C THR A 31 -0.03 -2.38 -8.93
N GLU A 32 0.84 -1.38 -9.03
CA GLU A 32 1.96 -1.41 -9.97
C GLU A 32 3.09 -2.33 -9.48
N GLY A 33 3.50 -3.26 -10.34
CA GLY A 33 4.66 -4.14 -10.15
C GLY A 33 5.72 -3.93 -11.23
N ALA A 34 6.84 -4.64 -11.11
CA ALA A 34 7.97 -4.53 -12.05
C ALA A 34 7.59 -4.84 -13.51
N ASP A 35 6.62 -5.74 -13.70
CA ASP A 35 6.15 -6.21 -15.02
C ASP A 35 4.76 -5.64 -15.39
N GLY A 36 4.29 -4.60 -14.69
CA GLY A 36 2.97 -3.99 -14.88
C GLY A 36 2.00 -4.29 -13.74
N ALA A 37 0.69 -4.25 -14.04
CA ALA A 37 -0.36 -4.43 -13.03
C ALA A 37 -0.24 -5.80 -12.33
N MET A 38 -0.11 -5.78 -11.01
CA MET A 38 0.08 -6.94 -10.14
C MET A 38 -1.15 -7.14 -9.25
N PRO A 39 -1.88 -8.26 -9.38
CA PRO A 39 -3.00 -8.57 -8.50
C PRO A 39 -2.59 -8.69 -7.04
N GLN A 40 -3.43 -8.19 -6.13
CA GLN A 40 -3.12 -8.18 -4.70
C GLN A 40 -3.92 -9.22 -3.94
N ALA A 41 -3.26 -10.31 -3.54
CA ALA A 41 -3.86 -11.39 -2.78
C ALA A 41 -3.86 -11.14 -1.27
N ASN A 42 -4.79 -11.79 -0.56
CA ASN A 42 -4.92 -11.76 0.90
C ASN A 42 -5.16 -10.36 1.48
N LEU A 43 -5.83 -9.48 0.73
CA LEU A 43 -6.24 -8.17 1.24
C LEU A 43 -7.65 -8.24 1.81
N PRO A 44 -7.88 -7.77 3.05
CA PRO A 44 -9.22 -7.62 3.57
C PRO A 44 -9.94 -6.50 2.80
N VAL A 45 -11.10 -6.82 2.24
CA VAL A 45 -11.98 -5.88 1.55
C VAL A 45 -13.23 -5.74 2.39
N GLN A 46 -13.52 -4.53 2.85
CA GLN A 46 -14.71 -4.22 3.63
C GLN A 46 -15.74 -3.53 2.75
N PHE A 47 -17.00 -3.87 2.96
CA PHE A 47 -18.15 -3.24 2.32
C PHE A 47 -18.98 -2.56 3.41
N LEU A 48 -19.20 -1.26 3.26
CA LEU A 48 -19.90 -0.42 4.23
C LEU A 48 -21.11 0.26 3.57
N PRO A 49 -22.27 0.37 4.25
CA PRO A 49 -23.44 1.06 3.70
C PRO A 49 -23.34 2.60 3.83
N PHE A 50 -22.13 3.13 3.97
CA PHE A 50 -21.84 4.55 4.15
C PHE A 50 -20.42 4.85 3.68
N ASP A 51 -20.18 6.13 3.36
CA ASP A 51 -18.86 6.65 3.06
C ASP A 51 -18.02 6.74 4.35
N ARG A 52 -16.98 5.92 4.43
CA ARG A 52 -16.10 5.86 5.61
C ARG A 52 -15.35 7.17 5.83
N ASP A 53 -14.87 7.79 4.77
CA ASP A 53 -14.09 9.04 4.88
C ASP A 53 -14.98 10.19 5.34
N SER A 54 -16.25 10.26 4.90
CA SER A 54 -17.22 11.22 5.42
C SER A 54 -17.41 11.12 6.95
N VAL A 55 -17.31 9.92 7.54
CA VAL A 55 -17.36 9.75 9.00
C VAL A 55 -16.08 10.30 9.65
N PHE A 56 -14.92 9.99 9.09
CA PHE A 56 -13.63 10.51 9.57
C PHE A 56 -13.55 12.03 9.45
N ASP A 57 -14.03 12.64 8.37
CA ASP A 57 -14.06 14.09 8.19
C ASP A 57 -14.89 14.79 9.28
N VAL A 58 -16.02 14.19 9.67
CA VAL A 58 -16.84 14.70 10.76
C VAL A 58 -16.13 14.56 12.11
N LEU A 59 -15.45 13.43 12.35
CA LEU A 59 -14.68 13.22 13.59
C LEU A 59 -13.49 14.18 13.68
N ASP A 60 -12.75 14.38 12.58
CA ASP A 60 -11.65 15.34 12.48
C ASP A 60 -12.13 16.76 12.79
N ALA A 61 -13.30 17.16 12.26
CA ALA A 61 -13.89 18.46 12.52
C ALA A 61 -14.39 18.65 13.96
N GLN A 62 -14.67 17.55 14.67
CA GLN A 62 -15.14 17.55 16.06
C GLN A 62 -14.00 17.36 17.08
N ALA A 63 -12.81 16.97 16.63
CA ALA A 63 -11.68 16.71 17.49
C ALA A 63 -11.31 17.94 18.33
N SER A 64 -11.00 17.73 19.61
CA SER A 64 -10.62 18.79 20.56
C SER A 64 -9.36 19.56 20.13
N THR A 65 -8.51 18.91 19.34
CA THR A 65 -7.26 19.46 18.81
C THR A 65 -7.12 19.09 17.34
N PRO A 66 -6.44 19.92 16.51
CA PRO A 66 -6.25 19.59 15.10
C PRO A 66 -5.35 18.36 14.93
N ARG A 67 -5.57 17.62 13.84
CA ARG A 67 -4.75 16.46 13.48
C ARG A 67 -3.26 16.81 13.42
N PRO A 68 -2.39 16.11 14.17
CA PRO A 68 -0.96 16.31 14.12
C PRO A 68 -0.43 16.17 12.69
N GLN A 69 0.26 17.20 12.21
CA GLN A 69 0.94 17.19 10.92
C GLN A 69 2.42 16.92 11.12
N MET A 70 3.02 16.14 10.21
CA MET A 70 4.46 15.95 10.21
C MET A 70 5.14 17.28 9.91
N SER A 71 6.13 17.69 10.72
CA SER A 71 6.82 18.96 10.50
C SER A 71 7.55 18.97 9.16
N ALA A 72 7.67 20.16 8.55
CA ALA A 72 8.41 20.31 7.29
C ALA A 72 9.88 19.88 7.44
N ASP A 73 10.48 20.10 8.60
CA ASP A 73 11.84 19.66 8.91
C ASP A 73 11.94 18.13 8.90
N LEU A 74 11.03 17.42 9.57
CA LEU A 74 11.02 15.96 9.58
C LEU A 74 10.77 15.36 8.18
N GLN A 75 9.92 16.00 7.37
CA GLN A 75 9.73 15.63 5.96
C GLN A 75 11.04 15.80 5.17
N ALA A 76 11.71 16.94 5.30
CA ALA A 76 12.96 17.22 4.61
C ALA A 76 14.09 16.26 5.02
N GLU A 77 14.15 15.86 6.29
CA GLU A 77 15.09 14.87 6.79
C GLU A 77 14.81 13.47 6.20
N ALA A 78 13.55 13.04 6.17
CA ALA A 78 13.14 11.77 5.55
C ALA A 78 13.48 11.73 4.04
N GLU A 79 13.25 12.83 3.33
CA GLU A 79 13.67 12.96 1.93
C GLU A 79 15.19 12.91 1.78
N ALA A 80 15.95 13.49 2.71
CA ALA A 80 17.41 13.42 2.70
C ALA A 80 17.92 11.98 2.85
N VAL A 81 17.29 11.18 3.72
CA VAL A 81 17.56 9.74 3.86
C VAL A 81 17.32 9.02 2.52
N ALA A 82 16.20 9.30 1.86
CA ALA A 82 15.87 8.69 0.56
C ALA A 82 16.92 9.04 -0.51
N ARG A 83 17.38 10.30 -0.58
CA ARG A 83 18.44 10.74 -1.50
C ARG A 83 19.77 10.03 -1.23
N LEU A 84 20.20 9.97 0.05
CA LEU A 84 21.43 9.27 0.44
C LEU A 84 21.38 7.78 0.09
N GLN A 85 20.23 7.14 0.28
CA GLN A 85 20.03 5.75 -0.08
C GLN A 85 20.15 5.52 -1.60
N ALA A 86 19.57 6.41 -2.40
CA ALA A 86 19.66 6.35 -3.86
C ALA A 86 21.11 6.54 -4.34
N GLU A 87 21.83 7.50 -3.76
CA GLU A 87 23.23 7.76 -4.10
C GLU A 87 24.13 6.58 -3.72
N TRP A 88 23.95 6.03 -2.51
CA TRP A 88 24.64 4.81 -2.08
C TRP A 88 24.40 3.64 -3.03
N ARG A 89 23.15 3.37 -3.41
CA ARG A 89 22.81 2.28 -4.37
C ARG A 89 23.46 2.50 -5.74
N SER A 90 23.50 3.74 -6.23
CA SER A 90 24.18 4.07 -7.48
C SER A 90 25.67 3.75 -7.39
N ARG A 91 26.34 4.17 -6.31
CA ARG A 91 27.77 3.90 -6.09
C ARG A 91 28.07 2.43 -5.89
N ASP A 92 27.20 1.69 -5.22
CA ASP A 92 27.33 0.24 -5.05
C ASP A 92 27.25 -0.50 -6.40
N THR A 93 26.32 -0.08 -7.27
CA THR A 93 26.19 -0.60 -8.63
C THR A 93 27.45 -0.31 -9.46
N GLU A 94 27.97 0.92 -9.41
CA GLU A 94 29.20 1.30 -10.10
C GLU A 94 30.40 0.47 -9.61
N TRP A 95 30.54 0.30 -8.29
CA TRP A 95 31.59 -0.53 -7.69
C TRP A 95 31.49 -2.00 -8.13
N ALA A 96 30.29 -2.57 -8.12
CA ALA A 96 30.07 -3.97 -8.54
C ALA A 96 30.49 -4.18 -10.00
N ASN A 97 30.07 -3.28 -10.90
CA ASN A 97 30.43 -3.34 -12.31
C ASN A 97 31.96 -3.24 -12.53
N GLU A 98 32.64 -2.33 -11.84
CA GLU A 98 34.10 -2.18 -11.96
C GLU A 98 34.87 -3.37 -11.36
N ARG A 99 34.40 -3.93 -10.25
CA ARG A 99 34.96 -5.15 -9.66
C ARG A 99 34.84 -6.33 -10.62
N ASP A 100 33.69 -6.50 -11.26
CA ASP A 100 33.46 -7.58 -12.22
C ASP A 100 34.35 -7.41 -13.47
N ALA A 101 34.54 -6.18 -13.95
CA ALA A 101 35.48 -5.88 -15.03
C ALA A 101 36.95 -6.17 -14.64
N LEU A 102 37.34 -5.85 -13.41
CA LEU A 102 38.67 -6.15 -12.87
C LEU A 102 38.90 -7.68 -12.79
N GLN A 103 37.88 -8.43 -12.37
CA GLN A 103 37.95 -9.89 -12.30
C GLN A 103 38.14 -10.51 -13.70
N GLN A 104 37.39 -10.06 -14.70
CA GLN A 104 37.56 -10.52 -16.09
C GLN A 104 38.98 -10.25 -16.62
N LEU A 105 39.54 -9.07 -16.31
CA LEU A 105 40.89 -8.69 -16.72
C LEU A 105 41.97 -9.53 -16.00
N SER A 106 41.78 -9.80 -14.71
CA SER A 106 42.63 -10.70 -13.92
C SER A 106 42.67 -12.10 -14.54
N THR A 107 41.51 -12.68 -14.85
CA THR A 107 41.41 -13.99 -15.50
C THR A 107 42.08 -14.01 -16.87
N ARG A 108 41.97 -12.92 -17.66
CA ARG A 108 42.66 -12.83 -18.95
C ARG A 108 44.17 -12.80 -18.77
N LEU A 109 44.69 -11.98 -17.86
CA LEU A 109 46.12 -11.87 -17.56
C LEU A 109 46.73 -13.20 -17.07
N GLN A 110 45.99 -13.96 -16.24
CA GLN A 110 46.42 -15.27 -15.75
C GLN A 110 46.62 -16.31 -16.86
N ASN A 111 45.87 -16.17 -17.96
CA ASN A 111 45.92 -17.08 -19.11
C ASN A 111 46.88 -16.62 -20.22
N MET A 112 47.58 -15.49 -20.04
CA MET A 112 48.52 -14.95 -21.02
C MET A 112 49.97 -15.25 -20.63
N ASP A 113 50.84 -15.39 -21.64
CA ASP A 113 52.28 -15.36 -21.38
C ASP A 113 52.70 -13.92 -21.02
N SER A 114 53.40 -13.77 -19.90
CA SER A 114 54.02 -12.52 -19.46
C SER A 114 54.93 -11.83 -20.51
N ARG A 115 55.41 -12.57 -21.51
CA ARG A 115 56.22 -12.07 -22.63
C ARG A 115 55.39 -11.51 -23.78
N ASP A 116 54.08 -11.72 -23.78
CA ASP A 116 53.17 -11.18 -24.79
C ASP A 116 53.20 -9.64 -24.72
N PRO A 117 53.39 -8.93 -25.86
CA PRO A 117 53.36 -7.47 -25.89
C PRO A 117 52.05 -6.87 -25.34
N ASP A 118 50.93 -7.59 -25.44
CA ASP A 118 49.65 -7.16 -24.89
C ASP A 118 49.55 -7.32 -23.36
N TYR A 119 50.39 -8.16 -22.74
CA TYR A 119 50.36 -8.40 -21.29
C TYR A 119 50.58 -7.11 -20.51
N ARG A 120 51.62 -6.34 -20.85
CA ARG A 120 51.96 -5.08 -20.15
C ARG A 120 50.83 -4.06 -20.23
N ARG A 121 50.24 -3.92 -21.42
CA ARG A 121 49.11 -3.01 -21.65
C ARG A 121 47.89 -3.38 -20.80
N LEU A 122 47.54 -4.67 -20.74
CA LEU A 122 46.42 -5.14 -19.92
C LEU A 122 46.72 -5.07 -18.42
N PHE A 123 47.98 -5.26 -18.02
CA PHE A 123 48.43 -5.11 -16.64
C PHE A 123 48.34 -3.65 -16.16
N ASP A 124 48.71 -2.68 -17.01
CA ASP A 124 48.52 -1.26 -16.69
C ASP A 124 47.04 -0.90 -16.54
N GLN A 125 46.16 -1.45 -17.40
CA GLN A 125 44.72 -1.30 -17.26
C GLN A 125 44.20 -1.94 -15.96
N PHE A 126 44.75 -3.07 -15.56
CA PHE A 126 44.40 -3.74 -14.31
C PHE A 126 44.70 -2.84 -13.11
N ASN A 127 45.92 -2.29 -13.04
CA ASN A 127 46.32 -1.40 -11.94
C ASN A 127 45.44 -0.14 -11.86
N GLN A 128 45.05 0.43 -13.00
CA GLN A 128 44.14 1.59 -13.03
C GLN A 128 42.73 1.26 -12.53
N ARG A 129 42.20 0.09 -12.92
CA ARG A 129 40.89 -0.38 -12.46
C ARG A 129 40.90 -0.75 -10.98
N GLU A 130 41.96 -1.40 -10.50
CA GLU A 130 42.13 -1.72 -9.07
C GLU A 130 42.09 -0.44 -8.22
N ALA A 131 42.82 0.60 -8.63
CA ALA A 131 42.78 1.90 -7.97
C ALA A 131 41.37 2.55 -8.00
N THR A 132 40.64 2.36 -9.09
CA THR A 132 39.25 2.84 -9.24
C THR A 132 38.29 2.09 -8.32
N VAL A 133 38.37 0.77 -8.25
CA VAL A 133 37.60 -0.07 -7.33
C VAL A 133 37.85 0.36 -5.88
N GLY A 134 39.12 0.58 -5.49
CA GLY A 134 39.46 1.04 -4.15
C GLY A 134 39.00 2.47 -3.81
N ARG A 135 38.80 3.34 -4.82
CA ARG A 135 38.15 4.65 -4.63
C ARG A 135 36.64 4.48 -4.44
N LEU A 136 35.98 3.76 -5.34
CA LEU A 136 34.54 3.54 -5.30
C LEU A 136 34.09 2.83 -4.01
N ASP A 137 34.91 1.90 -3.50
CA ASP A 137 34.63 1.21 -2.24
C ASP A 137 34.60 2.17 -1.03
N ARG A 138 35.55 3.12 -0.98
CA ARG A 138 35.60 4.15 0.07
C ARG A 138 34.44 5.14 -0.05
N ASP A 139 34.11 5.54 -1.27
CA ASP A 139 32.97 6.44 -1.53
C ASP A 139 31.65 5.77 -1.10
N ARG A 140 31.45 4.51 -1.50
CA ARG A 140 30.28 3.70 -1.09
C ARG A 140 30.19 3.56 0.42
N THR A 141 31.29 3.21 1.09
CA THR A 141 31.33 3.03 2.55
C THR A 141 30.97 4.34 3.26
N THR A 142 31.54 5.46 2.80
CA THR A 142 31.24 6.80 3.33
C THR A 142 29.75 7.14 3.18
N LEU A 143 29.16 6.89 2.01
CA LEU A 143 27.74 7.13 1.78
C LEU A 143 26.84 6.22 2.61
N PHE A 144 27.23 4.96 2.79
CA PHE A 144 26.50 4.03 3.64
C PHE A 144 26.46 4.51 5.10
N GLU A 145 27.60 4.95 5.65
CA GLU A 145 27.68 5.50 7.00
C GLU A 145 26.87 6.80 7.17
N GLN A 146 26.82 7.64 6.13
CA GLN A 146 25.98 8.84 6.13
C GLN A 146 24.49 8.49 6.10
N PHE A 147 24.11 7.56 5.22
CA PHE A 147 22.75 7.03 5.11
C PHE A 147 22.28 6.43 6.45
N THR A 148 23.07 5.54 7.06
CA THR A 148 22.72 4.89 8.34
C THR A 148 22.52 5.93 9.44
N ARG A 149 23.43 6.89 9.59
CA ARG A 149 23.29 7.96 10.60
C ARG A 149 22.05 8.82 10.38
N ALA A 150 21.76 9.18 9.13
CA ALA A 150 20.56 9.95 8.80
C ALA A 150 19.28 9.15 9.07
N GLN A 151 19.28 7.86 8.73
CA GLN A 151 18.15 6.95 8.98
C GLN A 151 17.86 6.80 10.47
N GLU A 152 18.90 6.60 11.29
CA GLU A 152 18.77 6.47 12.74
C GLU A 152 18.17 7.73 13.37
N ALA A 153 18.66 8.92 12.96
CA ALA A 153 18.16 10.20 13.46
C ALA A 153 16.67 10.42 13.12
N VAL A 154 16.28 10.11 11.88
CA VAL A 154 14.90 10.29 11.41
C VAL A 154 13.94 9.29 12.05
N THR A 155 14.38 8.04 12.28
CA THR A 155 13.53 6.97 12.82
C THR A 155 12.96 7.37 14.17
N VAL A 156 13.79 7.91 15.07
CA VAL A 156 13.34 8.37 16.41
C VAL A 156 12.28 9.47 16.30
N SER A 157 12.48 10.45 15.41
CA SER A 157 11.56 11.57 15.21
C SER A 157 10.23 11.11 14.59
N ILE A 158 10.29 10.19 13.62
CA ILE A 158 9.11 9.58 13.01
C ILE A 158 8.34 8.77 14.05
N ASP A 159 8.99 7.95 14.87
CA ASP A 159 8.32 7.15 15.90
C ASP A 159 7.65 8.04 16.95
N SER A 160 8.31 9.12 17.37
CA SER A 160 7.69 10.11 18.25
C SER A 160 6.45 10.76 17.61
N PHE A 161 6.50 11.07 16.32
CA PHE A 161 5.34 11.62 15.60
C PHE A 161 4.20 10.59 15.52
N LYS A 162 4.50 9.32 15.25
CA LYS A 162 3.49 8.25 15.25
C LYS A 162 2.76 8.15 16.57
N ILE A 163 3.49 8.16 17.69
CA ILE A 163 2.88 8.10 19.02
C ILE A 163 1.94 9.29 19.26
N VAL A 164 2.38 10.51 18.93
CA VAL A 164 1.54 11.70 19.08
C VAL A 164 0.28 11.61 18.22
N ARG A 165 0.42 11.10 16.99
CA ARG A 165 -0.70 10.89 16.09
C ARG A 165 -1.63 9.79 16.58
N GLU A 166 -1.12 8.67 17.05
CA GLU A 166 -1.90 7.55 17.59
C GLU A 166 -2.73 8.00 18.80
N ILE A 167 -2.12 8.71 19.76
CA ILE A 167 -2.82 9.28 20.92
C ILE A 167 -3.95 10.23 20.47
N TRP A 168 -3.68 11.06 19.46
CA TRP A 168 -4.69 11.94 18.90
C TRP A 168 -5.82 11.17 18.21
N GLU A 169 -5.49 10.13 17.42
CA GLU A 169 -6.47 9.27 16.72
C GLU A 169 -7.35 8.52 17.74
N ASP A 170 -6.78 8.02 18.84
CA ASP A 170 -7.52 7.36 19.92
C ASP A 170 -8.56 8.30 20.57
N GLU A 171 -8.21 9.57 20.79
CA GLU A 171 -9.15 10.55 21.34
C GLU A 171 -10.18 11.00 20.28
N ALA A 172 -9.71 11.39 19.10
CA ALA A 172 -10.55 11.92 18.02
C ALA A 172 -11.55 10.88 17.51
N TYR A 173 -11.18 9.60 17.50
CA TYR A 173 -11.98 8.51 16.95
C TYR A 173 -12.59 7.58 17.99
N ALA A 174 -12.56 7.93 19.28
CA ALA A 174 -13.13 7.11 20.35
C ALA A 174 -14.59 6.69 20.11
N GLY A 175 -15.37 7.52 19.41
CA GLY A 175 -16.77 7.25 19.06
C GLY A 175 -17.00 6.51 17.73
N TYR A 176 -15.95 6.21 16.95
CA TYR A 176 -16.08 5.65 15.60
C TYR A 176 -16.84 4.32 15.61
N VAL A 177 -16.52 3.40 16.52
CA VAL A 177 -17.15 2.07 16.58
C VAL A 177 -18.66 2.19 16.81
N ASP A 178 -19.11 3.08 17.69
CA ASP A 178 -20.53 3.29 17.97
C ASP A 178 -21.26 3.95 16.78
N ILE A 179 -20.58 4.84 16.05
CA ILE A 179 -21.11 5.46 14.84
C ILE A 179 -21.24 4.41 13.73
N GLU A 180 -20.21 3.61 13.51
CA GLU A 180 -20.17 2.52 12.54
C GLU A 180 -21.32 1.53 12.81
N LEU A 181 -21.45 1.03 14.05
CA LEU A 181 -22.54 0.13 14.46
C LEU A 181 -23.94 0.71 14.20
N ARG A 182 -24.09 2.03 14.37
CA ARG A 182 -25.36 2.73 14.09
C ARG A 182 -25.62 2.84 12.60
N LEU A 183 -24.60 3.14 11.80
CA LEU A 183 -24.70 3.32 10.35
C LEU A 183 -24.90 2.00 9.60
N VAL A 184 -24.34 0.89 10.10
CA VAL A 184 -24.66 -0.46 9.59
C VAL A 184 -26.05 -0.95 10.02
N GLY A 185 -26.81 -0.15 10.77
CA GLY A 185 -28.19 -0.44 11.13
C GLY A 185 -28.36 -1.64 12.08
N GLY A 186 -27.33 -1.94 12.89
CA GLY A 186 -27.31 -3.12 13.77
C GLY A 186 -26.93 -4.44 13.07
N GLY A 187 -26.56 -4.40 11.78
CA GLY A 187 -25.86 -5.50 11.10
C GLY A 187 -24.36 -5.50 11.39
N GLU A 188 -23.63 -6.42 10.76
CA GLU A 188 -22.16 -6.41 10.74
C GLU A 188 -21.68 -5.78 9.43
N ALA A 189 -20.55 -5.07 9.47
CA ALA A 189 -19.82 -4.70 8.26
C ALA A 189 -19.49 -5.97 7.48
N LEU A 190 -19.79 -5.99 6.18
CA LEU A 190 -19.50 -7.15 5.36
C LEU A 190 -18.03 -7.10 4.95
N ALA A 191 -17.34 -8.23 5.01
CA ALA A 191 -15.95 -8.31 4.61
C ALA A 191 -15.68 -9.61 3.86
N ASP A 192 -14.75 -9.53 2.92
CA ASP A 192 -14.16 -10.67 2.23
C ASP A 192 -12.65 -10.46 2.11
N THR A 193 -11.91 -11.46 1.64
CA THR A 193 -10.46 -11.37 1.43
C THR A 193 -10.12 -11.73 0.00
N THR A 194 -9.31 -10.91 -0.66
CA THR A 194 -8.92 -11.17 -2.05
C THR A 194 -8.19 -12.50 -2.20
N HIS A 195 -8.52 -13.25 -3.24
CA HIS A 195 -7.85 -14.49 -3.61
C HIS A 195 -6.52 -14.23 -4.34
N ALA A 196 -5.85 -15.30 -4.80
CA ALA A 196 -4.56 -15.23 -5.49
C ALA A 196 -4.57 -14.38 -6.78
N ASP A 197 -5.74 -14.19 -7.38
CA ASP A 197 -6.00 -13.36 -8.56
C ASP A 197 -6.37 -11.90 -8.21
N GLY A 198 -6.33 -11.53 -6.92
CA GLY A 198 -6.68 -10.20 -6.45
C GLY A 198 -8.18 -9.93 -6.41
N ILE A 199 -9.02 -10.96 -6.48
CA ILE A 199 -10.48 -10.82 -6.58
C ILE A 199 -11.14 -11.16 -5.23
N ALA A 200 -12.11 -10.34 -4.83
CA ALA A 200 -13.06 -10.61 -3.74
C ALA A 200 -14.49 -10.47 -4.28
N THR A 201 -15.43 -11.26 -3.75
CA THR A 201 -16.83 -11.24 -4.23
C THR A 201 -17.81 -11.19 -3.08
N MET A 202 -18.83 -10.33 -3.17
CA MET A 202 -19.81 -10.15 -2.12
C MET A 202 -21.22 -9.99 -2.68
N THR A 203 -22.21 -10.58 -2.03
CA THR A 203 -23.61 -10.30 -2.31
C THR A 203 -24.09 -9.15 -1.41
N LEU A 204 -24.36 -7.99 -2.00
CA LEU A 204 -24.81 -6.79 -1.30
C LEU A 204 -26.31 -6.60 -1.46
N ARG A 205 -26.96 -5.99 -0.45
CA ARG A 205 -28.40 -5.67 -0.49
C ARG A 205 -28.59 -4.17 -0.60
N GLY A 206 -29.24 -3.72 -1.67
CA GLY A 206 -29.39 -2.28 -1.98
C GLY A 206 -28.17 -1.72 -2.71
N ASP A 207 -28.24 -0.43 -3.04
CA ASP A 207 -27.32 0.22 -3.99
C ASP A 207 -26.34 1.22 -3.33
N ASP A 208 -26.44 1.41 -2.01
CA ASP A 208 -25.71 2.43 -1.25
C ASP A 208 -24.48 1.87 -0.52
N TRP A 209 -23.67 1.07 -1.22
CA TRP A 209 -22.48 0.45 -0.64
C TRP A 209 -21.19 1.13 -1.09
N TRP A 210 -20.23 1.15 -0.18
CA TRP A 210 -18.86 1.59 -0.36
C TRP A 210 -17.92 0.42 -0.14
N VAL A 211 -16.86 0.37 -0.93
CA VAL A 211 -15.76 -0.59 -0.76
C VAL A 211 -14.55 0.14 -0.19
N THR A 212 -13.97 -0.42 0.87
CA THR A 212 -12.73 0.08 1.45
C THR A 212 -11.70 -1.04 1.62
N THR A 213 -10.46 -0.73 1.24
CA THR A 213 -9.31 -1.61 1.42
C THR A 213 -8.02 -0.79 1.30
N ARG A 214 -6.88 -1.43 1.55
CA ARG A 214 -5.55 -0.85 1.39
C ARG A 214 -4.55 -1.89 0.91
N ALA A 215 -3.59 -1.46 0.10
CA ALA A 215 -2.52 -2.33 -0.39
C ALA A 215 -1.14 -1.65 -0.22
N PRO A 216 -0.09 -2.41 0.13
CA PRO A 216 1.27 -1.87 0.20
C PRO A 216 1.81 -1.55 -1.20
N VAL A 217 2.54 -0.44 -1.32
CA VAL A 217 3.24 0.00 -2.56
C VAL A 217 4.65 0.51 -2.21
N SER A 218 5.49 0.73 -3.22
CA SER A 218 6.91 1.13 -3.03
C SER A 218 7.09 2.44 -2.25
N GLY A 219 6.10 3.33 -2.26
CA GLY A 219 6.09 4.61 -1.53
C GLY A 219 5.23 4.66 -0.27
N GLY A 220 4.60 3.57 0.15
CA GLY A 220 3.69 3.56 1.29
C GLY A 220 2.56 2.54 1.16
N GLU A 221 1.33 3.00 1.27
CA GLU A 221 0.13 2.22 0.99
C GLU A 221 -0.81 3.01 0.09
N VAL A 222 -1.50 2.34 -0.82
CA VAL A 222 -2.63 2.91 -1.53
C VAL A 222 -3.89 2.54 -0.75
N TYR A 223 -4.74 3.54 -0.50
CA TYR A 223 -6.00 3.42 0.21
C TYR A 223 -7.16 3.68 -0.76
N TRP A 224 -8.20 2.87 -0.65
CA TRP A 224 -9.44 3.07 -1.37
C TRP A 224 -10.62 3.17 -0.41
N ASN A 225 -11.53 4.08 -0.73
CA ASN A 225 -12.86 4.18 -0.17
C ASN A 225 -13.76 4.75 -1.27
N LEU A 226 -14.39 3.86 -2.03
CA LEU A 226 -15.11 4.20 -3.25
C LEU A 226 -16.54 3.68 -3.22
N PRO A 227 -17.52 4.40 -3.80
CA PRO A 227 -18.86 3.88 -3.94
C PRO A 227 -18.86 2.72 -4.94
N VAL A 228 -19.51 1.63 -4.59
CA VAL A 228 -19.75 0.50 -5.49
C VAL A 228 -20.81 0.87 -6.54
N GLY A 229 -21.85 1.59 -6.11
CA GLY A 229 -23.01 1.94 -6.93
C GLY A 229 -23.74 0.69 -7.45
N ALA A 230 -24.42 0.82 -8.60
CA ALA A 230 -25.14 -0.27 -9.26
C ALA A 230 -24.24 -1.21 -10.10
N GLN A 231 -22.92 -1.15 -9.92
CA GLN A 231 -21.96 -1.88 -10.75
C GLN A 231 -21.77 -3.31 -10.25
N GLU A 232 -21.69 -4.26 -11.17
CA GLU A 232 -21.37 -5.67 -10.84
C GLU A 232 -19.88 -5.88 -10.55
N ALA A 233 -19.02 -4.92 -10.94
CA ALA A 233 -17.58 -5.00 -10.75
C ALA A 233 -16.95 -3.64 -10.45
N VAL A 234 -16.05 -3.61 -9.47
CA VAL A 234 -15.24 -2.44 -9.09
C VAL A 234 -13.77 -2.81 -9.20
N THR A 235 -12.99 -2.03 -9.96
CA THR A 235 -11.53 -2.22 -10.06
C THR A 235 -10.84 -1.17 -9.20
N LEU A 236 -9.99 -1.62 -8.28
CA LEU A 236 -9.17 -0.81 -7.39
C LEU A 236 -7.73 -0.83 -7.88
N ASN A 237 -7.20 0.34 -8.22
CA ASN A 237 -5.82 0.53 -8.68
C ASN A 237 -5.29 1.92 -8.28
N GLU A 238 -4.01 2.18 -8.56
CA GLU A 238 -3.37 3.43 -8.14
C GLU A 238 -3.96 4.68 -8.81
N SER A 239 -4.67 4.56 -9.93
CA SER A 239 -5.33 5.70 -10.59
C SER A 239 -6.60 6.18 -9.90
N ASN A 240 -7.20 5.35 -9.03
CA ASN A 240 -8.40 5.68 -8.27
C ASN A 240 -8.25 5.48 -6.75
N GLY A 241 -7.02 5.28 -6.27
CA GLY A 241 -6.67 5.22 -4.87
C GLY A 241 -5.86 6.42 -4.41
N GLU A 242 -5.83 6.65 -3.11
CA GLU A 242 -4.99 7.67 -2.49
C GLU A 242 -3.70 7.03 -1.98
N ILE A 243 -2.55 7.50 -2.42
CA ILE A 243 -1.26 7.07 -1.88
C ILE A 243 -1.02 7.78 -0.55
N ARG A 244 -0.94 6.99 0.53
CA ARG A 244 -0.66 7.45 1.89
C ARG A 244 0.71 6.94 2.34
N LEU A 245 1.43 7.78 3.06
CA LEU A 245 2.62 7.35 3.78
C LEU A 245 2.21 6.29 4.79
N ARG A 246 2.91 5.16 4.77
CA ARG A 246 2.79 4.17 5.84
C ARG A 246 3.52 4.70 7.07
N LEU A 247 2.78 5.40 7.91
CA LEU A 247 3.23 5.77 9.25
C LEU A 247 3.17 4.53 10.13
#